data_AF-A0A5A9XAD7-F1
#
_entry.id   AF-A0A5A9XAD7-F1
#
_cell.length_a   1.000
_cell.length_b   1.000
_cell.length_c   1.000
_cell.angle_alpha   90.00
_cell.angle_beta   90.00
_cell.angle_gamma   90.00
#
_symmetry.space_group_name_H-M   'P 1'
#
loop_
_entity.id
_entity.type
_entity.pdbx_description
1 polymer ?
#
loop_
_entity_poly.entity_id
_entity_poly.type
_entity_poly.pdbx_seq_one_letter_code
_entity_poly.pdbx_strand_id
1 'polypeptide(L)' 'MLSQKKFTDSRSITTLSEVEREHILRVYRQSGCNKTQTADLLGINRLILRRKLKEFGIE' A
#
# COMPACT_ATOMS: atom_id res chain seq x y z
N MET A 1 -36.12 7.40 17.73
CA MET A 1 -35.40 7.40 16.44
C MET A 1 -33.90 7.44 16.74
N LEU A 2 -33.26 6.28 16.92
CA LEU A 2 -31.82 6.18 17.14
C LEU A 2 -31.21 5.43 15.94
N SER A 3 -30.82 6.20 14.93
CA SER A 3 -30.03 5.70 13.81
C SER A 3 -28.60 5.51 14.31
N GLN A 4 -28.34 4.35 14.90
CA GLN A 4 -27.00 3.90 15.27
C GLN A 4 -26.21 3.73 13.97
N LYS A 5 -25.41 4.73 13.63
CA LYS A 5 -24.40 4.67 12.58
C LYS A 5 -23.43 3.56 12.97
N LYS A 6 -23.59 2.37 12.39
CA LYS A 6 -22.69 1.24 12.59
C LYS A 6 -21.31 1.63 12.08
N PHE A 7 -20.40 1.93 12.99
CA PHE A 7 -18.97 1.95 12.70
C PHE A 7 -18.49 0.50 12.77
N THR A 8 -18.66 -0.24 11.68
CA THR A 8 -17.98 -1.52 11.53
C THR A 8 -16.52 -1.21 11.19
N ASP A 9 -15.70 -0.89 12.19
CA ASP A 9 -14.26 -1.00 12.04
C ASP A 9 -13.90 -2.48 12.08
N SER A 10 -14.16 -3.19 11.00
CA SER A 10 -13.65 -4.54 10.78
C SER A 10 -12.19 -4.46 10.32
N ARG A 11 -11.37 -3.61 10.94
CA ARG A 11 -9.92 -3.63 10.74
C ARG A 11 -9.39 -4.72 11.64
N SER A 12 -9.29 -5.93 11.08
CA SER A 12 -8.38 -6.93 11.63
C SER A 12 -7.05 -6.25 11.91
N ILE A 13 -6.46 -6.51 13.08
CA ILE A 13 -5.12 -6.03 13.40
C ILE A 13 -4.17 -6.67 12.38
N THR A 14 -3.83 -5.93 11.34
CA THR A 14 -2.88 -6.35 10.30
C THR A 14 -1.48 -5.94 10.71
N THR A 15 -0.51 -6.69 10.23
CA THR A 15 0.89 -6.37 10.51
C THR A 15 1.31 -5.09 9.78
N LEU A 16 2.32 -4.40 10.29
CA LEU A 16 2.93 -3.26 9.60
C LEU A 16 3.37 -3.63 8.18
N SER A 17 3.87 -4.85 7.99
CA SER A 17 4.29 -5.39 6.69
C SER A 17 3.14 -5.51 5.70
N GLU A 18 1.95 -5.93 6.15
CA GLU A 18 0.76 -6.00 5.28
C GLU A 18 0.24 -4.61 4.92
N VAL A 19 0.21 -3.69 5.88
CA VAL A 19 -0.17 -2.29 5.63
C VAL A 19 0.80 -1.64 4.65
N GLU A 20 2.10 -1.85 4.83
CA GLU A 20 3.14 -1.35 3.94
C GLU A 20 2.97 -1.93 2.53
N ARG A 21 2.77 -3.25 2.40
CA ARG A 21 2.52 -3.91 1.11
C ARG A 21 1.32 -3.29 0.42
N GLU A 22 0.16 -3.25 1.07
CA GLU A 22 -1.07 -2.71 0.46
C GLU A 22 -0.90 -1.24 0.07
N HIS A 23 -0.22 -0.45 0.89
CA HIS A 23 0.06 0.95 0.59
C HIS A 23 0.95 1.09 -0.66
N ILE A 24 2.05 0.35 -0.74
CA ILE A 24 2.95 0.34 -1.91
C ILE A 24 2.19 -0.05 -3.17
N LEU A 25 1.38 -1.11 -3.11
CA LEU A 25 0.60 -1.58 -4.27
C LEU A 25 -0.42 -0.56 -4.72
N ARG A 26 -1.10 0.11 -3.79
CA ARG A 26 -2.07 1.16 -4.10
C ARG A 26 -1.41 2.33 -4.82
N VAL A 27 -0.28 2.84 -4.30
CA VAL A 27 0.46 3.95 -4.92
C VAL A 27 1.04 3.52 -6.28
N TYR A 28 1.55 2.29 -6.39
CA TYR A 28 2.08 1.75 -7.63
C TYR A 28 1.02 1.68 -8.73
N ARG A 29 -0.18 1.20 -8.42
CA ARG A 29 -1.31 1.18 -9.36
C ARG A 29 -1.78 2.58 -9.73
N GLN A 30 -1.88 3.49 -8.74
CA GLN A 30 -2.31 4.87 -8.98
C GLN A 30 -1.31 5.65 -9.85
N SER A 31 -0.03 5.32 -9.76
CA SER A 31 1.05 5.89 -10.59
C SER A 31 1.17 5.24 -11.97
N GLY A 32 0.21 4.42 -12.39
CA GLY A 32 0.26 3.71 -13.67
C GLY A 32 1.45 2.75 -13.79
N CYS A 33 1.85 2.11 -12.69
CA CYS A 33 3.03 1.23 -12.60
C CYS A 33 4.37 1.92 -12.89
N ASN A 34 4.43 3.26 -12.81
CA ASN A 34 5.67 4.01 -12.93
C ASN A 34 6.48 3.93 -11.63
N LYS A 35 7.57 3.16 -11.65
CA LYS A 35 8.43 2.87 -10.50
C LYS A 35 9.13 4.13 -9.95
N THR A 36 9.51 5.06 -10.83
CA THR A 36 10.18 6.29 -10.41
C THR A 36 9.21 7.18 -9.66
N GLN A 37 8.03 7.40 -10.23
CA GLN A 37 6.98 8.21 -9.60
C GLN A 37 6.47 7.57 -8.31
N THR A 38 6.30 6.25 -8.29
CA THR A 38 5.86 5.52 -7.09
C THR A 38 6.87 5.65 -5.95
N ALA A 39 8.17 5.55 -6.25
CA ALA A 39 9.22 5.68 -5.25
C ALA A 39 9.27 7.10 -4.66
N ASP A 40 9.10 8.11 -5.53
CA ASP A 40 9.02 9.53 -5.15
C ASP A 40 7.81 9.80 -4.24
N LEU A 41 6.62 9.34 -4.63
CA LEU A 41 5.39 9.47 -3.85
C LEU A 41 5.45 8.76 -2.49
N LEU A 42 6.13 7.61 -2.42
CA LEU A 42 6.34 6.87 -1.18
C LEU A 42 7.50 7.44 -0.34
N GLY A 43 8.31 8.36 -0.88
CA GLY A 43 9.49 8.90 -0.22
C GLY A 43 10.58 7.85 0.03
N ILE A 44 10.67 6.81 -0.80
CA ILE A 44 11.65 5.71 -0.66
C ILE A 44 12.58 5.65 -1.86
N ASN A 45 13.77 5.06 -1.66
CA ASN A 45 14.67 4.81 -2.77
C ASN A 45 14.07 3.80 -3.77
N ARG A 46 14.16 4.09 -5.06
CA ARG A 46 13.69 3.23 -6.16
C ARG A 46 14.25 1.80 -6.10
N LEU A 47 15.48 1.60 -5.61
CA LEU A 47 16.04 0.25 -5.41
C LEU A 47 15.24 -0.55 -4.38
N ILE A 48 14.78 0.11 -3.30
CA ILE A 48 13.99 -0.51 -2.24
C ILE A 48 12.60 -0.85 -2.76
N LEU A 49 11.95 0.08 -3.47
CA LEU A 49 10.67 -0.20 -4.13
C LEU A 49 10.79 -1.42 -5.04
N ARG A 50 11.85 -1.49 -5.85
CA ARG A 50 12.08 -2.61 -6.76
C ARG A 50 12.24 -3.94 -6.02
N ARG A 51 13.01 -3.98 -4.92
CA ARG A 51 13.16 -5.18 -4.09
C ARG A 51 11.81 -5.62 -3.51
N LYS A 52 11.05 -4.68 -2.95
CA LYS A 52 9.72 -4.97 -2.40
C LYS A 52 8.76 -5.51 -3.47
N LEU A 53 8.75 -4.93 -4.68
CA LEU A 53 7.92 -5.43 -5.79
C LEU A 53 8.29 -6.86 -6.20
N LYS A 54 9.59 -7.21 -6.17
CA LYS A 54 10.06 -8.59 -6.39
C LYS A 54 9.65 -9.53 -5.26
N GLU A 55 9.78 -9.11 -4.01
CA GLU A 55 9.31 -9.87 -2.83
C GLU A 55 7.79 -10.11 -2.88
N PHE A 56 7.03 -9.21 -3.50
CA PHE A 56 5.59 -9.36 -3.71
C PHE A 56 5.24 -10.21 -4.94
N GLY A 57 6.20 -10.60 -5.77
CA GLY A 57 5.99 -11.40 -6.98
C GLY A 57 5.35 -10.64 -8.14
N ILE A 58 5.53 -9.31 -8.21
CA ILE A 58 4.93 -8.45 -9.25
C ILE A 58 5.92 -8.11 -10.36
N GLU A 59 7.22 -8.15 -10.05
CA GLU A 59 8.34 -7.99 -10.99
C GLU A 59 9.29 -9.18 -10.84
#